data_AF-A0A395JUK5-F1
#
_entry.id   AF-A0A395JUK5-F1
#
_cell.length_a   1.000
_cell.length_b   1.000
_cell.length_c   1.000
_cell.angle_alpha   90.00
_cell.angle_beta   90.00
_cell.angle_gamma   90.00
#
_symmetry.space_group_name_H-M   'P 1'
#
loop_
_entity.id
_entity.type
_entity.pdbx_description
1 polymer ?
#
loop_
_entity_poly.entity_id
_entity_poly.type
_entity_poly.pdbx_seq_one_letter_code
_entity_poly.pdbx_strand_id
1 'polypeptide(L)'
;MSKTLNKIAEELRDANKKVQLIYAFNGTGKTRLSRELKDLISPKDVETEADYQSKVLYYNAFTEDLFYWNNDLDNDLDRKLVIQSNGYTKWVLQDQGQEPNITAHFQRYTNDKLTPNFNVEFSEVRFSFERGDDSASEYVKISKGEESCFIWSIFYSLLEQAISTLNISEENERDTEQFNHLEYVFIDDPVSSLDDTHLIELAVNIAALIRSSESSLKFVITTHNPLFYNVLYNEFNKADKKRLEKFEDGTFSLLSQPDDSPFSYHLYLLNELDRVIESGEIQKYHFNFLRNILEKTSTFLGYAKWQELLPEETEGARDAYYRRIINLSSHSYHHGEEVSVMQESDKRVLGFLVNTIKETYRFELNS
;
A
#
# COMPACT_ATOMS: atom_id res chain seq x y z
N MET A 1 5.73 -22.46 11.21
CA MET A 1 7.21 -22.65 11.08
C MET A 1 7.83 -21.29 10.87
N SER A 2 8.79 -20.91 11.71
CA SER A 2 9.55 -19.67 11.58
C SER A 2 10.55 -19.74 10.43
N LYS A 3 10.62 -18.68 9.62
CA LYS A 3 11.46 -18.57 8.40
C LYS A 3 12.16 -17.22 8.36
N THR A 4 13.23 -17.11 7.57
CA THR A 4 13.86 -15.82 7.23
C THR A 4 13.15 -15.21 6.02
N LEU A 5 13.24 -13.89 5.80
CA LEU A 5 12.68 -13.26 4.59
C LEU A 5 13.26 -13.84 3.30
N ASN A 6 14.53 -14.23 3.31
CA ASN A 6 15.17 -14.87 2.16
C ASN A 6 14.47 -16.21 1.81
N LYS A 7 14.16 -17.05 2.81
CA LYS A 7 13.36 -18.27 2.60
C LYS A 7 11.93 -17.97 2.13
N ILE A 8 11.32 -16.88 2.61
CA ILE A 8 10.01 -16.43 2.08
C ILE A 8 10.14 -16.05 0.61
N ALA A 9 11.19 -15.32 0.22
CA ALA A 9 11.44 -14.94 -1.17
C ALA A 9 11.67 -16.17 -2.07
N GLU A 10 12.43 -17.16 -1.60
CA GLU A 10 12.59 -18.47 -2.27
C GLU A 10 11.22 -19.14 -2.49
N GLU A 11 10.39 -19.21 -1.45
CA GLU A 11 9.04 -19.79 -1.55
C GLU A 11 8.13 -19.04 -2.53
N LEU A 12 8.23 -17.71 -2.59
CA LEU A 12 7.49 -16.90 -3.55
C LEU A 12 7.97 -17.14 -4.99
N ARG A 13 9.28 -17.29 -5.22
CA ARG A 13 9.81 -17.65 -6.54
C ARG A 13 9.32 -19.05 -6.94
N ASP A 14 9.48 -20.02 -6.04
CA ASP A 14 9.29 -21.45 -6.32
C ASP A 14 7.81 -21.86 -6.39
N ALA A 15 6.90 -21.07 -5.82
CA ALA A 15 5.45 -21.30 -5.92
C ALA A 15 4.95 -21.33 -7.38
N ASN A 16 5.66 -20.67 -8.30
CA ASN A 16 5.37 -20.61 -9.73
C ASN A 16 3.90 -20.20 -10.04
N LYS A 17 3.42 -19.17 -9.34
CA LYS A 17 2.07 -18.62 -9.50
C LYS A 17 2.14 -17.30 -10.29
N LYS A 18 1.19 -17.11 -11.21
CA LYS A 18 1.10 -15.87 -12.01
C LYS A 18 0.82 -14.65 -11.13
N VAL A 19 -0.06 -14.78 -10.15
CA VAL A 19 -0.37 -13.71 -9.19
C VAL A 19 -0.26 -14.26 -7.78
N GLN A 20 0.51 -13.58 -6.93
CA GLN A 20 0.61 -13.83 -5.50
C GLN A 20 0.20 -12.58 -4.76
N LEU A 21 -0.86 -12.66 -3.95
CA LEU A 21 -1.40 -11.55 -3.18
C LEU A 21 -1.11 -11.79 -1.70
N ILE A 22 -0.40 -10.87 -1.07
CA ILE A 22 0.10 -11.03 0.30
C ILE A 22 -0.40 -9.89 1.17
N TYR A 23 -1.20 -10.23 2.19
CA TYR A 23 -1.52 -9.29 3.25
C TYR A 23 -0.38 -9.28 4.28
N ALA A 24 0.10 -8.10 4.67
CA ALA A 24 0.99 -7.95 5.81
C ALA A 24 0.86 -6.58 6.46
N PHE A 25 0.78 -6.57 7.80
CA PHE A 25 0.74 -5.33 8.57
C PHE A 25 1.92 -4.38 8.28
N ASN A 26 1.75 -3.13 8.71
CA ASN A 26 2.83 -2.16 8.73
C ASN A 26 3.97 -2.63 9.66
N GLY A 27 5.21 -2.41 9.21
CA GLY A 27 6.39 -2.85 9.95
C GLY A 27 6.76 -4.34 9.82
N THR A 28 5.95 -5.15 9.12
CA THR A 28 6.23 -6.59 8.88
C THR A 28 7.38 -6.83 7.91
N GLY A 29 7.91 -5.81 7.22
CA GLY A 29 9.09 -5.94 6.36
C GLY A 29 8.80 -6.28 4.90
N LYS A 30 7.60 -5.96 4.39
CA LYS A 30 7.21 -6.10 2.97
C LYS A 30 8.23 -5.49 2.00
N THR A 31 8.70 -4.28 2.29
CA THR A 31 9.72 -3.61 1.49
C THR A 31 11.05 -4.36 1.47
N ARG A 32 11.44 -4.97 2.59
CA ARG A 32 12.64 -5.83 2.65
C ARG A 32 12.43 -7.13 1.86
N LEU A 33 11.24 -7.73 1.94
CA LEU A 33 10.87 -8.89 1.13
C LEU A 33 10.96 -8.60 -0.38
N SER A 34 10.52 -7.41 -0.82
CA SER A 34 10.63 -7.00 -2.22
C SER A 34 12.10 -6.96 -2.69
N ARG A 35 13.02 -6.55 -1.83
CA ARG A 35 14.46 -6.54 -2.11
C ARG A 35 15.06 -7.94 -2.15
N GLU A 36 14.75 -8.78 -1.16
CA GLU A 36 15.20 -10.17 -1.13
C GLU A 36 14.76 -10.92 -2.40
N LEU A 37 13.52 -10.70 -2.87
CA LEU A 37 13.04 -11.29 -4.11
C LEU A 37 13.77 -10.72 -5.33
N LYS A 38 13.98 -9.40 -5.38
CA LYS A 38 14.74 -8.75 -6.46
C LYS A 38 16.15 -9.31 -6.57
N ASP A 39 16.88 -9.36 -5.46
CA ASP A 39 18.28 -9.80 -5.44
C ASP A 39 18.42 -11.30 -5.79
N LEU A 40 17.38 -12.10 -5.52
CA LEU A 40 17.33 -13.52 -5.83
C LEU A 40 17.00 -13.81 -7.32
N ILE A 41 16.25 -12.94 -7.99
CA ILE A 41 15.85 -13.09 -9.41
C ILE A 41 16.81 -12.36 -10.34
N SER A 42 17.24 -11.15 -9.94
CA SER A 42 18.11 -10.25 -10.69
C SER A 42 19.28 -9.81 -9.81
N PRO A 43 20.26 -10.71 -9.54
CA PRO A 43 21.45 -10.35 -8.78
C PRO A 43 22.16 -9.16 -9.44
N LYS A 44 22.73 -8.26 -8.64
CA LYS A 44 23.51 -7.14 -9.17
C LYS A 44 24.80 -7.68 -9.79
N ASP A 45 24.85 -7.83 -11.11
CA ASP A 45 26.11 -7.82 -11.83
C ASP A 45 26.67 -6.39 -11.86
N VAL A 46 27.97 -6.27 -11.60
CA VAL A 46 28.63 -5.02 -11.18
C VAL A 46 28.86 -4.02 -12.34
N GLU A 47 28.44 -4.29 -13.58
CA GLU A 47 28.98 -3.54 -14.74
C GLU A 47 28.00 -2.83 -15.70
N THR A 48 26.68 -2.87 -15.52
CA THR A 48 25.77 -2.18 -16.45
C THR A 48 24.59 -1.52 -15.77
N GLU A 49 24.82 -0.33 -15.18
CA GLU A 49 23.76 0.57 -14.69
C GLU A 49 23.04 1.35 -15.82
N ALA A 50 23.41 1.13 -17.09
CA ALA A 50 22.95 1.96 -18.20
C ALA A 50 21.67 1.46 -18.92
N ASP A 51 21.40 0.16 -18.91
CA ASP A 51 20.25 -0.42 -19.62
C ASP A 51 19.24 -1.04 -18.65
N TYR A 52 17.96 -0.74 -18.87
CA TYR A 52 16.83 -1.30 -18.13
C TYR A 52 16.60 -2.76 -18.56
N GLN A 53 17.54 -3.66 -18.22
CA GLN A 53 17.43 -5.11 -18.41
C GLN A 53 17.18 -5.84 -17.09
N SER A 54 16.49 -5.19 -16.16
CA SER A 54 16.13 -5.82 -14.88
C SER A 54 15.07 -6.89 -15.11
N LYS A 55 15.29 -8.09 -14.55
CA LYS A 55 14.29 -9.16 -14.56
C LYS A 55 13.10 -8.87 -13.63
N VAL A 56 13.23 -7.85 -12.78
CA VAL A 56 12.20 -7.46 -11.81
C VAL A 56 11.92 -5.97 -11.90
N LEU A 57 10.65 -5.63 -12.08
CA LEU A 57 10.13 -4.29 -11.86
C LEU A 57 9.52 -4.20 -10.47
N TYR A 58 9.78 -3.12 -9.72
CA TYR A 58 9.20 -2.95 -8.39
C TYR A 58 8.64 -1.55 -8.14
N TYR A 59 7.53 -1.51 -7.43
CA TYR A 59 7.00 -0.33 -6.75
C TYR A 59 7.11 -0.56 -5.25
N ASN A 60 7.86 0.28 -4.56
CA ASN A 60 7.97 0.29 -3.10
C ASN A 60 8.49 1.67 -2.64
N ALA A 61 8.77 1.82 -1.34
CA ALA A 61 9.33 3.06 -0.78
C ALA A 61 10.61 3.56 -1.49
N PHE A 62 11.46 2.68 -2.02
CA PHE A 62 12.66 3.10 -2.77
C PHE A 62 12.32 3.71 -4.13
N THR A 63 11.19 3.33 -4.73
CA THR A 63 10.67 3.97 -5.95
C THR A 63 10.17 5.37 -5.63
N GLU A 64 9.53 5.56 -4.47
CA GLU A 64 9.11 6.88 -3.99
C GLU A 64 10.30 7.79 -3.66
N ASP A 65 11.37 7.23 -3.07
CA ASP A 65 12.62 7.96 -2.75
C ASP A 65 13.36 8.52 -3.98
N LEU A 66 12.99 8.10 -5.20
CA LEU A 66 13.48 8.71 -6.44
C LEU A 66 12.95 10.14 -6.64
N PHE A 67 11.95 10.55 -5.86
CA PHE A 67 11.30 11.84 -5.95
C PHE A 67 11.48 12.59 -4.63
N TYR A 68 11.89 13.85 -4.69
CA TYR A 68 12.03 14.67 -3.49
C TYR A 68 11.70 16.13 -3.75
N TRP A 69 11.13 16.81 -2.76
CA TRP A 69 10.77 18.21 -2.87
C TRP A 69 12.00 19.11 -2.72
N ASN A 70 12.20 19.99 -3.71
CA ASN A 70 12.93 21.22 -3.51
C ASN A 70 11.91 22.32 -3.17
N ASN A 71 11.90 22.78 -1.91
CA ASN A 71 10.93 23.75 -1.42
C ASN A 71 11.37 25.22 -1.56
N ASP A 72 12.55 25.49 -2.13
CA ASP A 72 13.08 26.86 -2.26
C ASP A 72 12.96 27.65 -0.93
N LEU A 73 13.61 27.15 0.12
CA LEU A 73 13.47 27.68 1.49
C LEU A 73 13.87 29.16 1.64
N ASP A 74 14.66 29.68 0.70
CA ASP A 74 15.17 31.05 0.73
C ASP A 74 14.14 32.07 0.23
N ASN A 75 13.32 31.71 -0.78
CA ASN A 75 12.35 32.63 -1.38
C ASN A 75 10.89 32.18 -1.23
N ASP A 76 10.64 30.91 -0.89
CA ASP A 76 9.33 30.25 -0.75
C ASP A 76 8.39 30.43 -1.97
N LEU A 77 8.98 30.52 -3.18
CA LEU A 77 8.25 30.84 -4.41
C LEU A 77 8.34 29.73 -5.48
N ASP A 78 9.45 28.99 -5.59
CA ASP A 78 9.62 27.93 -6.60
C ASP A 78 9.65 26.52 -5.99
N ARG A 79 8.49 26.02 -5.57
CA ARG A 79 8.34 24.65 -5.05
C ARG A 79 8.21 23.66 -6.20
N LYS A 80 9.13 22.71 -6.28
CA LYS A 80 9.18 21.70 -7.35
C LYS A 80 9.55 20.31 -6.83
N LEU A 81 9.00 19.29 -7.48
CA LEU A 81 9.37 17.91 -7.22
C LEU A 81 10.52 17.54 -8.15
N VAL A 82 11.65 17.14 -7.57
CA VAL A 82 12.86 16.74 -8.30
C VAL A 82 12.85 15.23 -8.49
N ILE A 83 13.18 14.80 -9.70
CA ILE A 83 13.32 13.40 -10.10
C ILE A 83 14.81 13.05 -10.12
N GLN A 84 15.24 12.12 -9.28
CA GLN A 84 16.60 11.60 -9.32
C GLN A 84 16.85 10.89 -10.65
N SER A 85 18.02 11.11 -11.24
CA SER A 85 18.38 10.44 -12.49
C SER A 85 18.45 8.93 -12.29
N ASN A 86 17.68 8.19 -13.08
CA ASN A 86 17.67 6.73 -13.09
C ASN A 86 17.15 6.22 -14.44
N GLY A 87 17.47 4.97 -14.79
CA GLY A 87 17.03 4.38 -16.06
C GLY A 87 15.51 4.26 -16.21
N TYR A 88 14.79 4.08 -15.10
CA TYR A 88 13.35 3.90 -15.07
C TYR A 88 12.60 5.20 -15.49
N THR A 89 12.86 6.33 -14.84
CA THR A 89 12.17 7.60 -15.17
C THR A 89 12.63 8.15 -16.51
N LYS A 90 13.91 7.96 -16.86
CA LYS A 90 14.44 8.33 -18.17
C LYS A 90 13.68 7.61 -19.29
N TRP A 91 13.52 6.30 -19.18
CA TRP A 91 12.83 5.53 -20.21
C TRP A 91 11.35 5.94 -20.35
N VAL A 92 10.63 6.01 -19.23
CA VAL A 92 9.18 6.34 -19.25
C VAL A 92 8.92 7.73 -19.80
N LEU A 93 9.72 8.72 -19.38
CA LEU A 93 9.48 10.13 -19.70
C LEU A 93 10.15 10.55 -21.01
N GLN A 94 11.45 10.28 -21.16
CA GLN A 94 12.23 10.76 -22.31
C GLN A 94 12.10 9.85 -23.53
N ASP A 95 12.21 8.54 -23.34
CA ASP A 95 12.26 7.61 -24.48
C ASP A 95 10.86 7.25 -25.00
N GLN A 96 9.86 7.16 -24.12
CA GLN A 96 8.50 6.75 -24.46
C GLN A 96 7.47 7.88 -24.44
N GLY A 97 7.81 9.06 -23.94
CA GLY A 97 6.91 10.22 -23.93
C GLY A 97 5.59 9.97 -23.19
N GLN A 98 5.60 9.20 -22.09
CA GLN A 98 4.38 8.80 -21.38
C GLN A 98 3.73 9.92 -20.55
N GLU A 99 4.24 11.16 -20.60
CA GLU A 99 3.70 12.31 -19.87
C GLU A 99 2.16 12.43 -19.99
N PRO A 100 1.52 12.32 -21.18
CA PRO A 100 0.06 12.41 -21.27
C PRO A 100 -0.69 11.32 -20.49
N ASN A 101 -0.18 10.09 -20.50
CA ASN A 101 -0.77 8.96 -19.77
C ASN A 101 -0.58 9.13 -18.27
N ILE A 102 0.62 9.57 -17.84
CA ILE A 102 0.92 9.87 -16.44
C ILE A 102 -0.02 10.93 -15.91
N THR A 103 -0.22 12.03 -16.65
CA THR A 103 -1.16 13.10 -16.31
C THR A 103 -2.58 12.56 -16.18
N ALA A 104 -3.05 11.77 -17.15
CA ALA A 104 -4.39 11.20 -17.13
C ALA A 104 -4.62 10.25 -15.94
N HIS A 105 -3.65 9.39 -15.62
CA HIS A 105 -3.72 8.52 -14.44
C HIS A 105 -3.68 9.31 -13.14
N PHE A 106 -2.81 10.32 -13.05
CA PHE A 106 -2.68 11.15 -11.85
C PHE A 106 -3.97 11.91 -11.56
N GLN A 107 -4.54 12.56 -12.59
CA GLN A 107 -5.80 13.28 -12.50
C GLN A 107 -6.97 12.35 -12.12
N ARG A 108 -6.99 11.10 -12.61
CA ARG A 108 -7.99 10.10 -12.24
C ARG A 108 -8.00 9.81 -10.74
N TYR A 109 -6.84 9.70 -10.10
CA TYR A 109 -6.74 9.36 -8.68
C TYR A 109 -6.75 10.57 -7.73
N THR A 110 -6.79 11.79 -8.27
CA THR A 110 -6.67 13.02 -7.49
C THR A 110 -7.73 14.05 -7.88
N ASN A 111 -7.40 14.95 -8.78
CA ASN A 111 -8.25 16.02 -9.26
C ASN A 111 -8.06 16.19 -10.76
N ASP A 112 -9.17 16.19 -11.51
CA ASP A 112 -9.19 16.26 -12.97
C ASP A 112 -8.59 17.54 -13.56
N LYS A 113 -8.38 18.57 -12.73
CA LYS A 113 -7.77 19.84 -13.12
C LYS A 113 -6.33 20.01 -12.65
N LEU A 114 -5.81 19.10 -11.83
CA LEU A 114 -4.46 19.20 -11.29
C LEU A 114 -3.47 18.57 -12.27
N THR A 115 -2.65 19.39 -12.91
CA THR A 115 -1.78 18.96 -14.03
C THR A 115 -0.30 19.03 -13.60
N PRO A 116 0.46 17.92 -13.77
CA PRO A 116 1.91 17.94 -13.63
C PRO A 116 2.54 18.52 -14.90
N ASN A 117 3.52 19.40 -14.72
CA ASN A 117 4.25 20.07 -15.79
C ASN A 117 5.73 19.71 -15.64
N PHE A 118 6.24 18.91 -16.58
CA PHE A 118 7.65 18.52 -16.60
C PHE A 118 8.50 19.63 -17.22
N ASN A 119 9.74 19.79 -16.75
CA ASN A 119 10.74 20.56 -17.49
C ASN A 119 11.21 19.77 -18.72
N VAL A 120 11.93 20.47 -19.63
CA VAL A 120 12.44 19.89 -20.88
C VAL A 120 13.33 18.66 -20.63
N GLU A 121 14.09 18.65 -19.54
CA GLU A 121 14.98 17.55 -19.17
C GLU A 121 14.30 16.41 -18.40
N PHE A 122 13.01 16.53 -18.06
CA PHE A 122 12.26 15.58 -17.24
C PHE A 122 12.93 15.27 -15.88
N SER A 123 13.64 16.26 -15.33
CA SER A 123 14.31 16.18 -14.02
C SER A 123 13.50 16.87 -12.92
N GLU A 124 12.53 17.69 -13.27
CA GLU A 124 11.73 18.49 -12.36
C GLU A 124 10.27 18.53 -12.81
N VAL A 125 9.36 18.51 -11.84
CA VAL A 125 7.92 18.57 -12.06
C VAL A 125 7.32 19.68 -11.19
N ARG A 126 6.47 20.51 -11.80
CA ARG A 126 5.66 21.51 -11.11
C ARG A 126 4.18 21.21 -11.33
N PHE A 127 3.34 21.50 -10.35
CA PHE A 127 1.91 21.20 -10.43
C PHE A 127 1.11 22.48 -10.53
N SER A 128 0.06 22.50 -11.33
CA SER A 128 -0.82 23.65 -11.46
C SER A 128 -2.25 23.20 -11.72
N PHE A 129 -3.22 24.07 -11.40
CA PHE A 129 -4.60 23.84 -11.79
C PHE A 129 -4.88 24.42 -13.17
N GLU A 130 -5.47 23.63 -14.07
CA GLU A 130 -5.98 24.14 -15.34
C GLU A 130 -7.04 25.22 -15.09
N ARG A 131 -6.77 26.41 -15.64
CA ARG A 131 -7.71 27.53 -15.66
C ARG A 131 -8.25 27.68 -17.07
N GLY A 132 -9.54 27.94 -17.19
CA GLY A 132 -10.20 28.20 -18.48
C GLY A 132 -9.91 29.58 -19.08
N ASP A 133 -8.85 30.26 -18.61
CA ASP A 133 -8.42 31.58 -19.07
C ASP A 133 -6.92 31.58 -19.43
N ASP A 134 -6.47 32.56 -20.22
CA ASP A 134 -5.07 32.72 -20.64
C ASP A 134 -4.15 33.26 -19.52
N SER A 135 -4.56 33.13 -18.24
CA SER A 135 -3.73 33.59 -17.12
C SER A 135 -2.58 32.63 -16.85
N ALA A 136 -1.44 33.17 -16.41
CA ALA A 136 -0.32 32.34 -15.97
C ALA A 136 -0.78 31.48 -14.78
N SER A 137 -0.72 30.16 -14.96
CA SER A 137 -1.08 29.22 -13.90
C SER A 137 -0.06 29.31 -12.77
N GLU A 138 -0.54 29.52 -11.55
CA GLU A 138 0.29 29.52 -10.35
C GLU A 138 0.62 28.08 -9.96
N TYR A 139 1.90 27.80 -9.70
CA TYR A 139 2.34 26.48 -9.28
C TYR A 139 1.99 26.23 -7.81
N VAL A 140 1.54 25.01 -7.52
CA VAL A 140 1.06 24.60 -6.20
C VAL A 140 1.89 23.44 -5.66
N LYS A 141 2.04 23.40 -4.34
CA LYS A 141 2.55 22.22 -3.64
C LYS A 141 1.39 21.25 -3.40
N ILE A 142 1.51 20.04 -3.92
CA ILE A 142 0.54 18.98 -3.71
C ILE A 142 0.73 18.32 -2.33
N SER A 143 -0.32 17.69 -1.83
CA SER A 143 -0.32 16.91 -0.60
C SER A 143 0.53 15.64 -0.73
N LYS A 144 0.85 15.01 0.41
CA LYS A 144 1.58 13.73 0.41
C LYS A 144 0.82 12.57 -0.24
N GLY A 145 -0.51 12.58 -0.16
CA GLY A 145 -1.35 11.61 -0.87
C GLY A 145 -1.27 11.79 -2.39
N GLU A 146 -1.42 13.03 -2.87
CA GLU A 146 -1.28 13.35 -4.28
C GLU A 146 0.15 13.05 -4.79
N GLU A 147 1.19 13.31 -4.00
CA GLU A 147 2.57 12.94 -4.35
C GLU A 147 2.72 11.43 -4.58
N SER A 148 2.19 10.59 -3.69
CA SER A 148 2.21 9.13 -3.86
C SER A 148 1.37 8.70 -5.08
N CYS A 149 0.21 9.33 -5.32
CA CYS A 149 -0.59 9.09 -6.53
C CYS A 149 0.15 9.46 -7.82
N PHE A 150 0.92 10.55 -7.82
CA PHE A 150 1.72 10.97 -8.96
C PHE A 150 2.82 9.95 -9.26
N ILE A 151 3.58 9.53 -8.24
CA ILE A 151 4.64 8.52 -8.38
C ILE A 151 4.06 7.18 -8.84
N TRP A 152 2.91 6.77 -8.26
CA TRP A 152 2.15 5.62 -8.71
C TRP A 152 1.74 5.72 -10.18
N SER A 153 1.33 6.90 -10.65
CA SER A 153 0.91 7.11 -12.05
C SER A 153 2.06 6.94 -13.05
N ILE A 154 3.28 7.32 -12.66
CA ILE A 154 4.50 7.02 -13.44
C ILE A 154 4.71 5.51 -13.53
N PHE A 155 4.62 4.81 -12.40
CA PHE A 155 4.81 3.36 -12.36
C PHE A 155 3.73 2.59 -13.11
N TYR A 156 2.48 3.02 -12.97
CA TYR A 156 1.34 2.43 -13.65
C TYR A 156 1.50 2.55 -15.17
N SER A 157 1.92 3.71 -15.67
CA SER A 157 2.18 3.93 -17.10
C SER A 157 3.29 3.00 -17.61
N LEU A 158 4.38 2.83 -16.85
CA LEU A 158 5.41 1.85 -17.20
C LEU A 158 4.87 0.43 -17.25
N LEU A 159 4.10 0.03 -16.23
CA LEU A 159 3.55 -1.31 -16.13
C LEU A 159 2.61 -1.62 -17.30
N GLU A 160 1.82 -0.63 -17.71
CA GLU A 160 0.95 -0.72 -18.88
C GLU A 160 1.76 -0.97 -20.17
N GLN A 161 2.84 -0.20 -20.39
CA GLN A 161 3.74 -0.41 -21.52
C GLN A 161 4.43 -1.78 -21.48
N ALA A 162 4.90 -2.20 -20.31
CA ALA A 162 5.55 -3.50 -20.14
C ALA A 162 4.61 -4.66 -20.47
N ILE A 163 3.36 -4.60 -20.00
CA ILE A 163 2.34 -5.61 -20.29
C ILE A 163 1.95 -5.58 -21.78
N SER A 164 1.71 -4.40 -22.34
CA SER A 164 1.39 -4.24 -23.77
C SER A 164 2.46 -4.86 -24.66
N THR A 165 3.74 -4.55 -24.38
CA THR A 165 4.88 -5.10 -25.11
C THR A 165 4.99 -6.62 -24.96
N LEU A 166 4.86 -7.14 -23.73
CA LEU A 166 5.01 -8.57 -23.46
C LEU A 166 3.83 -9.43 -23.95
N ASN A 167 2.67 -8.81 -24.21
CA ASN A 167 1.54 -9.49 -24.83
C ASN A 167 1.78 -9.79 -26.32
N ILE A 168 2.73 -9.10 -26.97
CA ILE A 168 3.19 -9.44 -28.32
C ILE A 168 4.07 -10.70 -28.21
N SER A 169 3.59 -11.80 -28.80
CA SER A 169 4.22 -13.12 -28.69
C SER A 169 5.57 -13.18 -29.42
N GLU A 170 5.67 -12.57 -30.60
CA GLU A 170 6.88 -12.58 -31.42
C GLU A 170 7.82 -11.43 -30.99
N GLU A 171 9.00 -11.76 -30.47
CA GLU A 171 9.92 -10.75 -29.90
C GLU A 171 10.38 -9.71 -30.93
N ASN A 172 10.48 -10.08 -32.20
CA ASN A 172 10.87 -9.20 -33.29
C ASN A 172 9.75 -8.24 -33.75
N GLU A 173 8.52 -8.44 -33.28
CA GLU A 173 7.38 -7.54 -33.53
C GLU A 173 7.15 -6.56 -32.38
N ARG A 174 7.93 -6.66 -31.30
CA ARG A 174 7.84 -5.75 -30.14
C ARG A 174 8.44 -4.39 -30.48
N ASP A 175 7.81 -3.33 -29.99
CA ASP A 175 8.31 -1.96 -30.13
C ASP A 175 9.61 -1.71 -29.34
N THR A 176 9.92 -2.57 -28.37
CA THR A 176 11.14 -2.50 -27.56
C THR A 176 11.58 -3.87 -27.06
N GLU A 177 12.89 -4.08 -26.97
CA GLU A 177 13.47 -5.30 -26.40
C GLU A 177 13.66 -5.22 -24.87
N GLN A 178 13.49 -4.02 -24.28
CA GLN A 178 13.82 -3.77 -22.86
C GLN A 178 13.05 -4.66 -21.88
N PHE A 179 11.83 -5.07 -22.23
CA PHE A 179 11.00 -5.92 -21.38
C PHE A 179 11.17 -7.41 -21.64
N ASN A 180 11.92 -7.83 -22.65
CA ASN A 180 12.01 -9.25 -23.04
C ASN A 180 12.51 -10.14 -21.91
N HIS A 181 13.33 -9.59 -21.00
CA HIS A 181 13.86 -10.30 -19.84
C HIS A 181 13.07 -10.08 -18.55
N LEU A 182 11.97 -9.31 -18.59
CA LEU A 182 11.16 -9.03 -17.41
C LEU A 182 10.37 -10.28 -17.00
N GLU A 183 10.69 -10.81 -15.82
CA GLU A 183 10.09 -12.04 -15.29
C GLU A 183 9.06 -11.74 -14.18
N TYR A 184 9.28 -10.68 -13.39
CA TYR A 184 8.46 -10.33 -12.23
C TYR A 184 8.13 -8.85 -12.11
N VAL A 185 6.94 -8.57 -11.59
CA VAL A 185 6.53 -7.26 -11.07
C VAL A 185 6.20 -7.40 -9.59
N PHE A 186 6.84 -6.59 -8.74
CA PHE A 186 6.57 -6.53 -7.31
C PHE A 186 5.92 -5.20 -6.94
N ILE A 187 4.77 -5.22 -6.30
CA ILE A 187 4.06 -3.99 -5.88
C ILE A 187 3.88 -4.05 -4.37
N ASP A 188 4.57 -3.18 -3.64
CA ASP A 188 4.47 -3.04 -2.19
C ASP A 188 3.73 -1.75 -1.83
N ASP A 189 2.53 -1.89 -1.27
CA ASP A 189 1.71 -0.78 -0.76
C ASP A 189 1.60 0.39 -1.74
N PRO A 190 0.91 0.22 -2.89
CA PRO A 190 0.99 1.16 -4.00
C PRO A 190 0.58 2.58 -3.64
N VAL A 191 -0.38 2.76 -2.72
CA VAL A 191 -0.70 4.07 -2.13
C VAL A 191 -1.22 3.90 -0.70
N SER A 192 -0.67 4.66 0.25
CA SER A 192 -1.04 4.58 1.67
C SER A 192 -1.99 5.69 2.15
N SER A 193 -2.28 6.69 1.31
CA SER A 193 -2.93 7.95 1.75
C SER A 193 -4.10 8.39 0.87
N LEU A 194 -4.69 7.46 0.11
CA LEU A 194 -5.93 7.68 -0.61
C LEU A 194 -7.16 7.47 0.29
N ASP A 195 -8.25 8.16 -0.04
CA ASP A 195 -9.56 7.81 0.51
C ASP A 195 -10.07 6.47 -0.05
N ASP A 196 -11.09 5.91 0.59
CA ASP A 196 -11.66 4.61 0.24
C ASP A 196 -12.13 4.53 -1.22
N THR A 197 -12.63 5.62 -1.80
CA THR A 197 -13.17 5.61 -3.18
C THR A 197 -12.03 5.49 -4.19
N HIS A 198 -11.04 6.37 -4.10
CA HIS A 198 -9.89 6.35 -4.99
C HIS A 198 -9.03 5.10 -4.80
N LEU A 199 -8.96 4.57 -3.57
CA LEU A 199 -8.26 3.32 -3.29
C LEU A 199 -8.95 2.11 -3.93
N ILE A 200 -10.28 2.04 -3.89
CA ILE A 200 -11.05 0.99 -4.59
C ILE A 200 -10.83 1.12 -6.10
N GLU A 201 -10.89 2.32 -6.65
CA GLU A 201 -10.65 2.56 -8.08
C GLU A 201 -9.25 2.11 -8.52
N LEU A 202 -8.22 2.46 -7.73
CA LEU A 202 -6.85 2.02 -7.98
C LEU A 202 -6.75 0.49 -7.96
N ALA A 203 -7.37 -0.18 -6.98
CA ALA A 203 -7.40 -1.63 -6.87
C ALA A 203 -8.06 -2.29 -8.09
N VAL A 204 -9.18 -1.75 -8.55
CA VAL A 204 -9.88 -2.23 -9.75
C VAL A 204 -9.02 -2.04 -11.00
N ASN A 205 -8.39 -0.87 -11.17
CA ASN A 205 -7.55 -0.55 -12.32
C ASN A 205 -6.32 -1.47 -12.39
N ILE A 206 -5.58 -1.62 -11.28
CA ILE A 206 -4.40 -2.50 -11.27
C ILE A 206 -4.78 -3.96 -11.46
N ALA A 207 -5.93 -4.40 -10.94
CA ALA A 207 -6.40 -5.76 -11.17
C ALA A 207 -6.78 -6.01 -12.63
N ALA A 208 -7.45 -5.04 -13.27
CA ALA A 208 -7.77 -5.10 -14.69
C ALA A 208 -6.50 -5.16 -15.54
N LEU A 209 -5.51 -4.33 -15.24
CA LEU A 209 -4.22 -4.32 -15.94
C LEU A 209 -3.46 -5.65 -15.77
N ILE A 210 -3.38 -6.19 -14.55
CA ILE A 210 -2.72 -7.47 -14.31
C ILE A 210 -3.44 -8.62 -15.03
N ARG A 211 -4.77 -8.58 -15.14
CA ARG A 211 -5.54 -9.58 -15.89
C ARG A 211 -5.37 -9.49 -17.41
N SER A 212 -5.09 -8.30 -17.95
CA SER A 212 -4.83 -8.15 -19.39
C SER A 212 -3.47 -8.69 -19.81
N SER A 213 -2.58 -9.01 -18.86
CA SER A 213 -1.34 -9.71 -19.16
C SER A 213 -1.63 -11.12 -19.66
N GLU A 214 -1.24 -11.41 -20.90
CA GLU A 214 -1.31 -12.73 -21.54
C GLU A 214 0.02 -13.47 -21.44
N SER A 215 1.11 -12.75 -21.16
CA SER A 215 2.47 -13.27 -21.03
C SER A 215 2.70 -14.12 -19.77
N SER A 216 3.92 -14.66 -19.65
CA SER A 216 4.41 -15.39 -18.48
C SER A 216 4.84 -14.49 -17.31
N LEU A 217 4.64 -13.18 -17.42
CA LEU A 217 4.98 -12.21 -16.37
C LEU A 217 4.26 -12.55 -15.07
N LYS A 218 5.02 -12.54 -13.97
CA LYS A 218 4.50 -12.88 -12.63
C LYS A 218 4.36 -11.64 -11.76
N PHE A 219 3.34 -11.62 -10.93
CA PHE A 219 2.99 -10.48 -10.09
C PHE A 219 3.00 -10.89 -8.61
N VAL A 220 3.72 -10.13 -7.79
CA VAL A 220 3.67 -10.23 -6.34
C VAL A 220 3.18 -8.90 -5.80
N ILE A 221 2.01 -8.91 -5.15
CA ILE A 221 1.41 -7.70 -4.58
C ILE A 221 1.37 -7.86 -3.08
N THR A 222 1.94 -6.91 -2.36
CA THR A 222 1.92 -6.88 -0.90
C THR A 222 1.20 -5.64 -0.43
N THR A 223 0.33 -5.79 0.56
CA THR A 223 -0.34 -4.62 1.16
C THR A 223 -0.65 -4.78 2.64
N HIS A 224 -0.65 -3.66 3.37
CA HIS A 224 -1.25 -3.57 4.71
C HIS A 224 -2.70 -3.10 4.69
N ASN A 225 -3.17 -2.52 3.57
CA ASN A 225 -4.49 -1.95 3.50
C ASN A 225 -5.54 -3.06 3.26
N PRO A 226 -6.46 -3.30 4.19
CA PRO A 226 -7.43 -4.40 4.09
C PRO A 226 -8.48 -4.18 3.02
N LEU A 227 -8.90 -2.93 2.78
CA LEU A 227 -9.86 -2.61 1.72
C LEU A 227 -9.22 -2.92 0.36
N PHE A 228 -8.00 -2.44 0.15
CA PHE A 228 -7.22 -2.73 -1.06
C PHE A 228 -7.02 -4.24 -1.26
N TYR A 229 -6.59 -4.94 -0.22
CA TYR A 229 -6.43 -6.39 -0.25
C TYR A 229 -7.74 -7.10 -0.61
N ASN A 230 -8.87 -6.72 -0.01
CA ASN A 230 -10.16 -7.37 -0.24
C ASN A 230 -10.68 -7.15 -1.66
N VAL A 231 -10.50 -5.95 -2.24
CA VAL A 231 -10.83 -5.72 -3.64
C VAL A 231 -9.98 -6.64 -4.52
N LEU A 232 -8.64 -6.63 -4.37
CA LEU A 232 -7.76 -7.49 -5.15
C LEU A 232 -8.03 -9.00 -4.94
N TYR A 233 -8.43 -9.39 -3.73
CA TYR A 233 -8.78 -10.77 -3.38
C TYR A 233 -9.93 -11.29 -4.24
N ASN A 234 -10.95 -10.45 -4.41
CA ASN A 234 -12.14 -10.75 -5.20
C ASN A 234 -11.87 -10.63 -6.70
N GLU A 235 -11.02 -9.69 -7.09
CA GLU A 235 -10.62 -9.50 -8.48
C GLU A 235 -9.70 -10.64 -8.99
N PHE A 236 -8.97 -11.32 -8.11
CA PHE A 236 -8.02 -12.39 -8.44
C PHE A 236 -8.41 -13.77 -7.87
N ASN A 237 -9.45 -14.38 -8.45
CA ASN A 237 -9.94 -15.70 -8.02
C ASN A 237 -8.90 -16.83 -8.04
N LYS A 238 -7.93 -16.79 -8.97
CA LYS A 238 -6.89 -17.84 -9.12
C LYS A 238 -5.54 -17.45 -8.49
N ALA A 239 -5.44 -16.29 -7.84
CA ALA A 239 -4.21 -15.87 -7.20
C ALA A 239 -3.90 -16.76 -5.99
N ASP A 240 -2.61 -16.92 -5.73
CA ASP A 240 -2.13 -17.54 -4.50
C ASP A 240 -2.13 -16.49 -3.40
N LYS A 241 -3.09 -16.62 -2.48
CA LYS A 241 -3.41 -15.65 -1.45
C LYS A 241 -2.73 -16.06 -0.14
N LYS A 242 -1.95 -15.14 0.43
CA LYS A 242 -1.10 -15.41 1.59
C LYS A 242 -1.15 -14.27 2.59
N ARG A 243 -0.78 -14.57 3.83
CA ARG A 243 -0.52 -13.59 4.89
C ARG A 243 0.91 -13.73 5.37
N LEU A 244 1.63 -12.61 5.41
CA LEU A 244 2.96 -12.54 5.99
C LEU A 244 2.85 -12.03 7.43
N GLU A 245 3.43 -12.77 8.35
CA GLU A 245 3.53 -12.42 9.76
C GLU A 245 5.00 -12.34 10.18
N LYS A 246 5.28 -11.44 11.10
CA LYS A 246 6.59 -11.28 11.74
C LYS A 246 6.43 -11.58 13.23
N PHE A 247 7.25 -12.48 13.74
CA PHE A 247 7.33 -12.84 15.15
C PHE A 247 8.28 -11.90 15.90
N GLU A 248 8.15 -11.86 17.23
CA GLU A 248 9.01 -11.03 18.09
C GLU A 248 10.49 -11.38 17.99
N ASP A 249 10.80 -12.65 17.76
CA ASP A 249 12.17 -13.14 17.56
C ASP A 249 12.80 -12.70 16.22
N GLY A 250 12.05 -11.93 15.41
CA GLY A 250 12.48 -11.42 14.11
C GLY A 250 12.32 -12.42 12.97
N THR A 251 11.74 -13.59 13.21
CA THR A 251 11.41 -14.57 12.17
C THR A 251 10.03 -14.31 11.57
N PHE A 252 9.72 -15.01 10.48
CA PHE A 252 8.53 -14.78 9.67
C PHE A 252 7.74 -16.06 9.45
N SER A 253 6.44 -15.94 9.20
CA SER A 253 5.64 -17.00 8.61
C SER A 253 4.81 -16.48 7.45
N LEU A 254 4.65 -17.34 6.45
CA LEU A 254 3.79 -17.10 5.30
C LEU A 254 2.67 -18.13 5.33
N LEU A 255 1.46 -17.66 5.60
CA LEU A 255 0.26 -18.49 5.80
C LEU A 255 -0.62 -18.42 4.56
N SER A 256 -0.95 -19.56 3.95
CA SER A 256 -1.93 -19.60 2.86
C SER A 256 -3.33 -19.21 3.35
N GLN A 257 -4.11 -18.56 2.49
CA GLN A 257 -5.49 -18.15 2.73
C GLN A 257 -6.39 -18.90 1.74
N PRO A 258 -6.92 -20.09 2.10
CA PRO A 258 -7.59 -20.99 1.16
C PRO A 258 -9.10 -20.77 0.95
N ASP A 259 -9.78 -19.91 1.71
CA ASP A 259 -11.25 -19.86 1.72
C ASP A 259 -11.87 -18.81 0.77
N ASP A 260 -13.04 -19.13 0.20
CA ASP A 260 -13.84 -18.25 -0.68
C ASP A 260 -14.35 -16.96 -0.01
N SER A 261 -14.12 -16.80 1.29
CA SER A 261 -14.42 -15.58 2.03
C SER A 261 -13.17 -14.70 2.04
N PRO A 262 -13.19 -13.50 1.39
CA PRO A 262 -12.14 -12.53 1.61
C PRO A 262 -12.02 -12.32 3.10
N PHE A 263 -10.80 -12.52 3.61
CA PHE A 263 -10.35 -12.13 4.93
C PHE A 263 -11.33 -11.14 5.59
N SER A 264 -12.17 -11.63 6.51
CA SER A 264 -13.01 -10.75 7.32
C SER A 264 -12.04 -9.96 8.19
N TYR A 265 -11.55 -8.84 7.67
CA TYR A 265 -10.54 -8.00 8.33
C TYR A 265 -10.95 -7.74 9.78
N HIS A 266 -12.25 -7.54 10.03
CA HIS A 266 -12.79 -7.39 11.39
C HIS A 266 -12.63 -8.64 12.27
N LEU A 267 -12.89 -9.85 11.75
CA LEU A 267 -12.63 -11.09 12.51
C LEU A 267 -11.14 -11.29 12.77
N TYR A 268 -10.30 -10.90 11.81
CA TYR A 268 -8.86 -10.93 12.01
C TYR A 268 -8.39 -9.92 13.06
N LEU A 269 -8.83 -8.67 12.97
CA LEU A 269 -8.56 -7.64 13.96
C LEU A 269 -8.98 -8.13 15.35
N LEU A 270 -10.13 -8.81 15.42
CA LEU A 270 -10.65 -9.38 16.66
C LEU A 270 -9.78 -10.55 17.18
N ASN A 271 -9.37 -11.47 16.31
CA ASN A 271 -8.43 -12.56 16.65
C ASN A 271 -7.06 -12.03 17.08
N GLU A 272 -6.55 -11.01 16.40
CA GLU A 272 -5.29 -10.36 16.75
C GLU A 272 -5.40 -9.69 18.11
N LEU A 273 -6.51 -9.00 18.38
CA LEU A 273 -6.81 -8.42 19.69
C LEU A 273 -6.86 -9.49 20.78
N ASP A 274 -7.53 -10.63 20.53
CA ASP A 274 -7.56 -11.75 21.47
C ASP A 274 -6.15 -12.26 21.80
N ARG A 275 -5.34 -12.52 20.77
CA ARG A 275 -3.96 -13.00 20.92
C ARG A 275 -3.10 -12.05 21.76
N VAL A 276 -3.17 -10.74 21.50
CA VAL A 276 -2.35 -9.74 22.21
C VAL A 276 -2.89 -9.43 23.61
N ILE A 277 -4.19 -9.64 23.85
CA ILE A 277 -4.78 -9.61 25.19
C ILE A 277 -4.30 -10.81 26.01
N GLU A 278 -4.26 -12.02 25.44
CA GLU A 278 -3.81 -13.24 26.11
C GLU A 278 -2.30 -13.23 26.43
N SER A 279 -1.48 -12.78 25.49
CA SER A 279 -0.02 -12.65 25.67
C SER A 279 0.38 -11.44 26.53
N GLY A 280 -0.49 -10.44 26.65
CA GLY A 280 -0.20 -9.18 27.33
C GLY A 280 0.66 -8.19 26.52
N GLU A 281 0.99 -8.54 25.27
CA GLU A 281 1.81 -7.77 24.31
C GLU A 281 1.01 -6.62 23.65
N ILE A 282 0.19 -5.92 24.44
CA ILE A 282 -0.68 -4.86 23.92
C ILE A 282 0.14 -3.60 23.58
N GLN A 283 0.04 -3.17 22.32
CA GLN A 283 0.65 -1.94 21.78
C GLN A 283 -0.43 -0.90 21.42
N LYS A 284 -0.04 0.39 21.31
CA LYS A 284 -0.99 1.50 21.07
C LYS A 284 -1.84 1.30 19.82
N TYR A 285 -1.24 0.77 18.75
CA TYR A 285 -1.97 0.56 17.51
C TYR A 285 -3.07 -0.51 17.63
N HIS A 286 -3.08 -1.38 18.63
CA HIS A 286 -4.19 -2.30 18.85
C HIS A 286 -5.51 -1.57 19.17
N PHE A 287 -5.46 -0.37 19.75
CA PHE A 287 -6.66 0.46 19.92
C PHE A 287 -7.25 0.91 18.57
N ASN A 288 -6.43 1.04 17.52
CA ASN A 288 -6.95 1.26 16.17
C ASN A 288 -7.75 0.06 15.68
N PHE A 289 -7.34 -1.16 16.03
CA PHE A 289 -8.05 -2.37 15.61
C PHE A 289 -9.43 -2.40 16.26
N LEU A 290 -9.50 -2.16 17.57
CA LEU A 290 -10.76 -2.05 18.29
C LEU A 290 -11.67 -0.96 17.69
N ARG A 291 -11.10 0.22 17.39
CA ARG A 291 -11.84 1.32 16.77
C ARG A 291 -12.41 0.95 15.40
N ASN A 292 -11.63 0.30 14.55
CA ASN A 292 -12.07 -0.15 13.23
C ASN A 292 -13.23 -1.15 13.33
N ILE A 293 -13.16 -2.08 14.28
CA ILE A 293 -14.26 -3.03 14.54
C ILE A 293 -15.51 -2.24 14.95
N LEU A 294 -15.40 -1.36 15.94
CA LEU A 294 -16.51 -0.55 16.44
C LEU A 294 -17.15 0.32 15.34
N GLU A 295 -16.35 1.00 14.52
CA GLU A 295 -16.86 1.84 13.43
C GLU A 295 -17.67 1.03 12.41
N LYS A 296 -17.17 -0.14 12.00
CA LYS A 296 -17.85 -0.97 11.01
C LYS A 296 -19.05 -1.70 11.60
N THR A 297 -18.97 -2.18 12.84
CA THR A 297 -20.13 -2.73 13.57
C THR A 297 -21.22 -1.66 13.74
N SER A 298 -20.86 -0.41 14.03
CA SER A 298 -21.84 0.66 14.24
C SER A 298 -22.56 1.02 12.95
N THR A 299 -21.82 1.06 11.84
CA THR A 299 -22.38 1.26 10.50
C THR A 299 -23.32 0.11 10.13
N PHE A 300 -22.91 -1.13 10.38
CA PHE A 300 -23.71 -2.31 10.07
C PHE A 300 -25.03 -2.37 10.87
N LEU A 301 -25.00 -1.99 12.15
CA LEU A 301 -26.17 -1.98 13.02
C LEU A 301 -27.02 -0.70 12.90
N GLY A 302 -26.58 0.29 12.11
CA GLY A 302 -27.31 1.53 11.86
C GLY A 302 -27.20 2.59 12.97
N TYR A 303 -26.14 2.53 13.79
CA TYR A 303 -25.84 3.58 14.77
C TYR A 303 -25.17 4.79 14.09
N ALA A 304 -25.43 6.00 14.60
CA ALA A 304 -24.84 7.22 14.03
C ALA A 304 -23.36 7.36 14.42
N LYS A 305 -22.97 6.76 15.54
CA LYS A 305 -21.64 6.89 16.15
C LYS A 305 -21.19 5.55 16.73
N TRP A 306 -19.92 5.22 16.53
CA TRP A 306 -19.34 3.98 17.08
C TRP A 306 -19.34 3.94 18.61
N GLN A 307 -19.33 5.11 19.26
CA GLN A 307 -19.39 5.23 20.72
C GLN A 307 -20.67 4.65 21.32
N GLU A 308 -21.74 4.53 20.52
CA GLU A 308 -23.02 3.95 20.96
C GLU A 308 -22.92 2.44 21.20
N LEU A 309 -21.84 1.80 20.75
CA LEU A 309 -21.54 0.39 21.02
C LEU A 309 -20.74 0.17 22.32
N LEU A 310 -20.29 1.24 22.98
CA LEU A 310 -19.55 1.11 24.24
C LEU A 310 -20.51 0.74 25.38
N PRO A 311 -20.08 -0.09 26.36
CA PRO A 311 -20.93 -0.47 27.47
C PRO A 311 -21.41 0.75 28.27
N GLU A 312 -22.72 0.87 28.43
CA GLU A 312 -23.37 1.82 29.33
C GLU A 312 -23.25 1.33 30.78
N GLU A 313 -22.11 1.59 31.45
CA GLU A 313 -22.05 1.48 32.91
C GLU A 313 -22.34 2.83 33.58
N THR A 314 -22.99 2.76 34.75
CA THR A 314 -23.65 3.81 35.56
C THR A 314 -22.81 5.01 36.02
N GLU A 315 -21.58 5.21 35.52
CA GLU A 315 -20.73 6.35 35.86
C GLU A 315 -20.18 7.02 34.60
N GLY A 316 -20.71 8.20 34.26
CA GLY A 316 -20.29 8.99 33.08
C GLY A 316 -18.80 9.36 33.02
N ALA A 317 -18.03 9.14 34.11
CA ALA A 317 -16.58 9.28 34.12
C ALA A 317 -15.85 8.17 33.34
N ARG A 318 -16.39 6.94 33.30
CA ARG A 318 -15.77 5.81 32.59
C ARG A 318 -16.00 5.87 31.08
N ASP A 319 -17.19 6.28 30.63
CA ASP A 319 -17.48 6.49 29.20
C ASP A 319 -16.54 7.57 28.60
N ALA A 320 -16.38 8.69 29.30
CA ALA A 320 -15.44 9.74 28.89
C ALA A 320 -13.98 9.22 28.81
N TYR A 321 -13.59 8.32 29.72
CA TYR A 321 -12.26 7.70 29.73
C TYR A 321 -12.06 6.72 28.58
N TYR A 322 -13.02 5.85 28.28
CA TYR A 322 -12.95 4.92 27.14
C TYR A 322 -12.86 5.67 25.81
N ARG A 323 -13.72 6.68 25.62
CA ARG A 323 -13.67 7.55 24.43
C ARG A 323 -12.32 8.24 24.30
N ARG A 324 -11.79 8.77 25.40
CA ARG A 324 -10.49 9.45 25.43
C ARG A 324 -9.35 8.50 25.06
N ILE A 325 -9.31 7.30 25.64
CA ILE A 325 -8.25 6.33 25.36
C ILE A 325 -8.30 5.84 23.92
N ILE A 326 -9.48 5.49 23.40
CA ILE A 326 -9.61 5.03 22.03
C ILE A 326 -9.21 6.17 21.08
N ASN A 327 -9.70 7.39 21.28
CA ASN A 327 -9.35 8.52 20.41
C ASN A 327 -7.86 8.88 20.46
N LEU A 328 -7.24 8.98 21.64
CA LEU A 328 -5.82 9.34 21.79
C LEU A 328 -4.90 8.24 21.26
N SER A 329 -5.24 6.99 21.52
CA SER A 329 -4.46 5.83 21.06
C SER A 329 -4.69 5.57 19.58
N SER A 330 -5.79 6.05 19.01
CA SER A 330 -6.07 5.92 17.57
C SER A 330 -5.50 7.05 16.72
N HIS A 331 -5.39 8.27 17.25
CA HIS A 331 -4.88 9.45 16.52
C HIS A 331 -3.36 9.64 16.61
N SER A 332 -2.67 8.86 17.44
CA SER A 332 -1.20 8.93 17.60
C SER A 332 -0.43 8.43 16.36
N TYR A 333 -1.11 8.09 15.27
CA TYR A 333 -0.49 7.82 13.96
C TYR A 333 0.20 9.06 13.35
N HIS A 334 -0.15 10.28 13.78
CA HIS A 334 0.36 11.51 13.17
C HIS A 334 1.60 12.13 13.83
N HIS A 335 2.11 11.61 14.96
CA HIS A 335 3.30 12.16 15.62
C HIS A 335 4.31 11.05 15.91
N GLY A 336 5.36 11.00 15.10
CA GLY A 336 6.41 9.97 15.12
C GLY A 336 7.37 9.97 16.30
N GLU A 337 7.04 10.54 17.46
CA GLU A 337 8.01 10.65 18.59
C GLU A 337 7.41 10.53 20.00
N GLU A 338 6.36 9.73 20.23
CA GLU A 338 5.99 9.36 21.61
C GLU A 338 5.99 7.86 21.86
N VAL A 339 7.16 7.36 22.25
CA VAL A 339 7.30 6.15 23.09
C VAL A 339 6.75 6.49 24.49
N SER A 340 5.45 6.77 24.59
CA SER A 340 4.80 6.75 25.89
C SER A 340 4.48 5.30 26.23
N VAL A 341 5.12 4.80 27.29
CA VAL A 341 4.87 3.49 27.88
C VAL A 341 3.38 3.39 28.18
N MET A 342 2.70 2.43 27.55
CA MET A 342 1.28 2.19 27.78
C MET A 342 1.07 1.79 29.25
N GLN A 343 0.11 2.42 29.92
CA GLN A 343 -0.17 2.07 31.30
C GLN A 343 -0.94 0.75 31.38
N GLU A 344 -0.68 -0.05 32.41
CA GLU A 344 -1.39 -1.30 32.66
C GLU A 344 -2.91 -1.09 32.88
N SER A 345 -3.34 0.12 33.24
CA SER A 345 -4.75 0.51 33.20
C SER A 345 -5.32 0.45 31.79
N ASP A 346 -4.59 0.97 30.80
CA ASP A 346 -5.07 1.11 29.42
C ASP A 346 -5.14 -0.27 28.75
N LYS A 347 -4.15 -1.13 29.00
CA LYS A 347 -4.17 -2.54 28.57
C LYS A 347 -5.41 -3.28 29.06
N ARG A 348 -5.75 -3.12 30.34
CA ARG A 348 -6.95 -3.72 30.94
C ARG A 348 -8.24 -3.18 30.31
N VAL A 349 -8.27 -1.89 29.95
CA VAL A 349 -9.41 -1.29 29.25
C VAL A 349 -9.60 -1.91 27.87
N LEU A 350 -8.54 -2.09 27.09
CA LEU A 350 -8.62 -2.77 25.80
C LEU A 350 -9.21 -4.18 25.94
N GLY A 351 -8.67 -4.96 26.89
CA GLY A 351 -9.15 -6.32 27.18
C GLY A 351 -10.63 -6.36 27.57
N PHE A 352 -11.05 -5.45 28.45
CA PHE A 352 -12.45 -5.32 28.86
C PHE A 352 -13.37 -5.03 27.67
N LEU A 353 -13.04 -4.00 26.87
CA LEU A 353 -13.88 -3.58 25.76
C LEU A 353 -14.01 -4.64 24.66
N VAL A 354 -12.90 -5.32 24.32
CA VAL A 354 -12.91 -6.41 23.33
C VAL A 354 -13.80 -7.55 23.81
N ASN A 355 -13.68 -7.96 25.07
CA ASN A 355 -14.52 -9.02 25.64
C ASN A 355 -16.00 -8.63 25.66
N THR A 356 -16.33 -7.40 26.07
CA THR A 356 -17.72 -6.92 26.05
C THR A 356 -18.32 -6.98 24.65
N ILE A 357 -17.57 -6.54 23.63
CA ILE A 357 -18.02 -6.56 22.23
C ILE A 357 -18.26 -7.99 21.75
N LYS A 358 -17.35 -8.92 22.09
CA LYS A 358 -17.49 -10.34 21.76
C LYS A 358 -18.73 -10.96 22.42
N GLU A 359 -18.96 -10.70 23.70
CA GLU A 359 -20.11 -11.23 24.44
C GLU A 359 -21.43 -10.65 23.91
N THR A 360 -21.46 -9.35 23.59
CA THR A 360 -22.66 -8.65 23.15
C THR A 360 -23.08 -9.07 21.75
N TYR A 361 -22.13 -9.12 20.80
CA TYR A 361 -22.44 -9.30 19.38
C TYR A 361 -22.13 -10.70 18.85
N ARG A 362 -21.50 -11.56 19.66
CA ARG A 362 -21.29 -13.00 19.39
C ARG A 362 -20.69 -13.28 17.99
N PHE A 363 -19.58 -12.63 17.68
CA PHE A 363 -18.84 -12.88 16.44
C PHE A 363 -18.45 -14.37 16.35
N GLU A 364 -18.77 -15.02 15.23
CA GLU A 364 -18.25 -16.36 14.93
C GLU A 364 -16.80 -16.24 14.46
N LEU A 365 -15.86 -16.63 15.33
CA LEU A 365 -14.45 -16.69 15.00
C LEU A 365 -14.17 -18.03 14.30
N ASN A 366 -13.91 -18.00 12.99
CA ASN A 366 -13.44 -19.18 12.28
C ASN A 366 -12.08 -19.57 12.86
N SER A 367 -12.02 -20.76 13.48
CA SER A 367 -10.84 -21.35 14.10
C SER A 367 -9.93 -22.02 13.09
#